data_AF-A0A1B8ER53-F1
#
_entry.id   AF-A0A1B8ER53-F1
#
_cell.length_a   1.000
_cell.length_b   1.000
_cell.length_c   1.000
_cell.angle_alpha   90.00
_cell.angle_beta   90.00
_cell.angle_gamma   90.00
#
_symmetry.space_group_name_H-M   'P 1'
#
loop_
_entity.id
_entity.type
_entity.pdbx_description
1 polymer ?
#
loop_
_entity_poly.entity_id
_entity_poly.type
_entity_poly.pdbx_seq_one_letter_code
_entity_poly.pdbx_strand_id
1 'polypeptide(L)' 'MATAEMKGGEGGVMDVVLEFTRPGILVLINDADWELEGGESYLLQPGDNILFVSTLHGG' A
#
# COMPACT_ATOMS: atom_id res chain seq x y z
N MET A 1 1.55 5.53 11.06
CA MET A 1 2.24 4.27 11.40
C MET A 1 1.56 3.27 10.50
N ALA A 2 2.29 2.65 9.57
CA ALA A 2 1.67 1.61 8.76
C ALA A 2 1.50 0.40 9.67
N THR A 3 0.27 -0.05 9.87
CA THR A 3 -0.04 -1.28 10.58
C THR A 3 -0.25 -2.37 9.54
N ALA A 4 0.53 -3.44 9.64
CA ALA A 4 0.34 -4.63 8.82
C ALA A 4 -0.48 -5.64 9.62
N GLU A 5 -1.67 -5.97 9.14
CA GLU A 5 -2.50 -7.04 9.70
C GLU A 5 -2.40 -8.27 8.79
N MET A 6 -2.16 -9.43 9.39
CA MET A 6 -2.16 -10.71 8.70
C MET A 6 -3.56 -11.30 8.81
N LYS A 7 -4.33 -11.36 7.71
CA LYS A 7 -5.61 -12.07 7.67
C LYS A 7 -5.44 -13.38 6.91
N GLY A 8 -6.07 -14.44 7.42
CA GLY A 8 -6.12 -15.71 6.72
C GLY A 8 -7.06 -15.59 5.53
N GLY A 9 -6.52 -15.66 4.31
CA GLY A 9 -7.26 -15.68 3.06
C GLY A 9 -7.82 -17.06 2.72
N GLU A 10 -8.73 -17.13 1.76
CA GLU A 10 -9.30 -18.39 1.29
C GLU A 10 -8.22 -19.27 0.61
N GLY A 11 -8.25 -20.58 0.85
CA GLY A 11 -7.29 -21.51 0.25
C GLY A 11 -5.89 -21.54 0.88
N GLY A 12 -5.70 -20.93 2.05
CA GLY A 12 -4.40 -20.93 2.76
C GLY A 12 -3.46 -19.81 2.32
N VAL A 13 -3.96 -18.84 1.56
CA VAL A 13 -3.24 -17.62 1.21
C VAL A 13 -3.21 -16.69 2.43
N MET A 14 -2.05 -16.08 2.71
CA MET A 14 -1.93 -15.06 3.75
C MET A 14 -2.08 -13.68 3.12
N ASP A 15 -3.11 -12.94 3.52
CA ASP A 15 -3.30 -11.57 3.07
C ASP A 15 -2.62 -10.61 4.04
N VAL A 16 -1.70 -9.79 3.53
CA VAL A 16 -1.11 -8.68 4.28
C VAL A 16 -1.94 -7.44 4.00
N VAL A 17 -2.74 -7.01 4.97
CA VAL A 17 -3.49 -5.76 4.89
C VAL A 17 -2.63 -4.64 5.46
N LEU A 18 -2.34 -3.63 4.64
CA LEU A 18 -1.66 -2.42 5.08
C LEU A 18 -2.70 -1.34 5.37
N GLU A 19 -2.89 -1.00 6.64
CA GLU A 19 -3.71 0.16 7.02
C GLU A 19 -2.84 1.42 7.10
N PHE A 20 -3.13 2.38 6.22
CA PHE A 20 -2.46 3.68 6.19
C PHE A 20 -3.25 4.72 6.98
N THR A 21 -2.92 4.86 8.27
CA THR A 21 -3.61 5.79 9.19
C THR A 21 -3.03 7.20 9.23
N ARG A 22 -2.15 7.59 8.28
CA ARG A 22 -1.51 8.92 8.27
C ARG A 22 -1.97 9.76 7.07
N PRO A 23 -2.77 10.81 7.30
CA PRO A 23 -3.02 11.85 6.30
C PRO A 23 -1.69 12.42 5.78
N GLY A 24 -1.61 12.72 4.48
CA GLY A 24 -0.40 13.26 3.86
C GLY A 24 0.67 12.21 3.55
N ILE A 25 0.27 10.99 3.18
CA ILE A 25 1.14 10.00 2.54
C ILE A 25 0.57 9.72 1.15
N LEU A 26 1.38 9.86 0.11
CA LEU A 26 1.13 9.36 -1.24
C LEU A 26 1.80 7.99 -1.39
N VAL A 27 1.11 7.07 -2.05
CA VAL A 27 1.62 5.73 -2.35
C VAL A 27 1.79 5.62 -3.85
N LEU A 28 2.98 5.22 -4.29
CA LEU A 28 3.25 4.92 -5.69
C LEU A 28 3.63 3.44 -5.86
N ILE A 29 3.15 2.85 -6.94
CA ILE A 29 3.52 1.51 -7.40
C ILE A 29 4.23 1.68 -8.73
N ASN A 30 5.50 1.26 -8.82
CA ASN A 30 6.32 1.40 -10.04
C ASN A 30 6.32 2.85 -10.58
N ASP A 31 6.48 3.82 -9.68
CA ASP A 31 6.46 5.27 -9.94
C ASP A 31 5.10 5.84 -10.44
N ALA A 32 4.03 5.03 -10.44
CA ALA A 32 2.66 5.43 -10.78
C ALA A 32 1.77 5.59 -9.53
N ASP A 33 0.78 6.47 -9.58
CA ASP A 33 -0.19 6.66 -8.50
C ASP A 33 -1.01 5.38 -8.30
N TRP A 34 -0.95 4.82 -7.08
CA TRP A 34 -1.59 3.55 -6.77
C TRP A 34 -3.12 3.57 -6.97
N GLU A 35 -3.78 4.72 -6.83
CA GLU A 35 -5.24 4.82 -7.02
C GLU A 35 -5.63 4.52 -8.46
N LEU A 36 -4.74 4.81 -9.42
CA LEU A 36 -4.95 4.53 -10.84
C LEU A 36 -4.68 3.07 -11.18
N GLU A 37 -3.80 2.41 -10.43
CA GLU A 37 -3.48 1.00 -10.61
C GLU A 37 -4.51 0.05 -9.95
N GLY A 38 -5.42 0.59 -9.14
CA GLY A 38 -6.49 -0.18 -8.48
C GLY A 38 -6.54 -0.04 -6.97
N GLY A 39 -5.65 0.77 -6.38
CA GLY A 39 -5.60 1.09 -4.95
C GLY A 39 -5.61 -0.16 -4.08
N GLU A 40 -6.60 -0.27 -3.21
CA GLU A 40 -6.79 -1.41 -2.30
C GLU A 40 -7.03 -2.75 -3.01
N SER A 41 -7.45 -2.73 -4.28
CA SER A 41 -7.68 -3.95 -5.07
C SER A 41 -6.46 -4.38 -5.89
N TYR A 42 -5.36 -3.61 -5.85
CA TYR A 42 -4.14 -3.97 -6.57
C TYR A 42 -3.50 -5.21 -5.96
N LEU A 43 -3.29 -6.24 -6.79
CA LEU A 43 -2.57 -7.44 -6.39
C LEU A 43 -1.07 -7.25 -6.64
N LEU A 44 -0.30 -7.09 -5.55
CA LEU A 44 1.15 -6.97 -5.62
C LEU A 44 1.79 -8.12 -6.40
N GLN A 45 2.70 -7.78 -7.29
CA GLN A 45 3.48 -8.73 -8.09
C GLN A 45 4.92 -8.81 -7.60
N PRO A 46 5.59 -9.97 -7.77
CA PRO A 46 7.02 -10.07 -7.50
C PRO A 46 7.81 -9.06 -8.33
N GLY A 47 8.56 -8.20 -7.64
CA GLY A 47 9.41 -7.18 -8.26
C GLY A 47 8.79 -5.78 -8.32
N ASP A 48 7.55 -5.59 -7.87
CA ASP A 48 6.98 -4.26 -7.74
C ASP A 48 7.78 -3.38 -6.77
N ASN A 49 7.96 -2.13 -7.15
CA ASN A 49 8.54 -1.11 -6.29
C ASN A 49 7.45 -0.26 -5.66
N ILE A 50 7.36 -0.28 -4.32
CA ILE A 50 6.37 0.48 -3.56
C ILE A 50 7.06 1.66 -2.88
N LEU A 51 6.68 2.88 -3.27
CA LEU A 51 7.21 4.11 -2.70
C LEU A 51 6.17 4.81 -1.83
N PHE A 52 6.58 5.16 -0.60
CA PHE A 52 5.79 5.98 0.31
C PHE A 52 6.37 7.39 0.38
N VAL A 53 5.63 8.37 -0.13
CA VAL A 53 6.02 9.78 -0.10
C VAL A 53 5.20 10.48 0.97
N SER A 54 5.83 10.89 2.07
CA SER A 54 5.16 11.75 3.04
C SER A 54 5.10 13.17 2.48
N THR A 55 3.89 13.65 2.18
CA THR A 55 3.61 15.02 1.76
C THR A 55 3.43 15.96 2.95
N LEU A 56 3.97 15.60 4.12
CA LEU A 56 4.03 16.51 5.26
C LEU A 56 4.98 17.65 4.89
N HIS A 57 4.42 18.69 4.28
CA HIS A 57 5.09 19.98 4.11
C HIS A 57 5.26 20.53 5.52
N GLY A 58 6.46 20.42 6.06
CA GLY A 58 6.83 21.17 7.25
C GLY A 58 6.74 22.66 6.91
N GLY A 59 5.71 23.31 7.43
CA GLY A 59 5.79 24.73 7.73
C GLY A 59 6.69 24.95 8.94
#